data_AF-A0A7W8SMY9-F1
#
_entry.id   AF-A0A7W8SMY9-F1
#
_cell.length_a   1.000
_cell.length_b   1.000
_cell.length_c   1.000
_cell.angle_alpha   90.00
_cell.angle_beta   90.00
_cell.angle_gamma   90.00
#
_symmetry.space_group_name_H-M   'P 1'
#
loop_
_entity.id
_entity.type
_entity.pdbx_description
1 polymer ?
#
loop_
_entity_poly.entity_id
_entity_poly.type
_entity_poly.pdbx_seq_one_letter_code
_entity_poly.pdbx_strand_id
1 'polypeptide(L)' 'MTTLAPFSKEIETILRSSPRPEVDLFQYYVVKSAENREAYVAALIGALLVERKRCEHSAG' A
#
# COMPACT_ATOMS: atom_id res chain seq x y z
N MET A 1 11.74 -3.90 15.61
CA MET A 1 10.46 -4.31 15.00
C MET A 1 9.81 -3.07 14.43
N THR A 2 9.83 -2.93 13.12
CA THR A 2 9.27 -1.78 12.41
C THR A 2 7.75 -1.95 12.34
N THR A 3 6.98 -1.00 12.87
CA THR A 3 5.52 -1.08 12.90
C THR A 3 4.95 -0.85 11.50
N LEU A 4 4.03 -1.70 11.04
CA LEU A 4 3.42 -1.62 9.70
C LEU A 4 2.37 -0.51 9.56
N ALA A 5 1.74 -0.14 10.68
CA ALA A 5 0.63 0.81 10.76
C ALA A 5 0.83 2.16 10.04
N PRO A 6 1.99 2.85 10.13
CA PRO A 6 2.19 4.11 9.41
C PRO A 6 2.09 3.97 7.89
N PHE A 7 2.52 2.84 7.32
CA PHE A 7 2.50 2.64 5.87
C PHE A 7 1.11 2.30 5.35
N SER A 8 0.31 1.54 6.12
CA SER A 8 -1.02 1.10 5.69
C SER A 8 -1.94 2.27 5.31
N LYS A 9 -1.98 3.33 6.13
CA LYS A 9 -2.87 4.47 5.89
C LYS A 9 -2.46 5.28 4.65
N GLU A 10 -1.16 5.47 4.45
CA GLU A 10 -0.64 6.20 3.30
C GLU A 10 -0.86 5.41 2.00
N ILE A 11 -0.61 4.09 2.02
CA ILE A 11 -0.85 3.20 0.89
C ILE A 11 -2.33 3.21 0.51
N GLU A 12 -3.24 3.07 1.47
CA GLU A 12 -4.68 3.15 1.21
C GLU A 12 -5.10 4.50 0.63
N THR A 13 -4.47 5.59 1.10
CA THR A 13 -4.71 6.92 0.55
C THR A 13 -4.31 6.95 -0.92
N ILE A 14 -3.08 6.53 -1.24
CA ILE A 14 -2.58 6.51 -2.62
C ILE A 14 -3.46 5.64 -3.52
N LEU A 15 -3.81 4.42 -3.09
CA LEU A 15 -4.67 3.51 -3.85
C LEU A 15 -6.05 4.09 -4.19
N ARG A 16 -6.58 4.98 -3.34
CA ARG A 16 -7.92 5.57 -3.51
C ARG A 16 -7.93 6.92 -4.22
N SER A 17 -6.88 7.70 -4.08
CA SER A 17 -6.87 9.10 -4.54
C SER A 17 -5.92 9.38 -5.69
N SER A 18 -4.90 8.52 -5.91
CA SER A 18 -3.96 8.74 -7.00
C SER A 18 -4.57 8.36 -8.35
N PRO A 19 -4.34 9.18 -9.41
CA PRO A 19 -4.68 8.80 -10.78
C PRO A 19 -3.75 7.71 -11.35
N ARG A 20 -2.56 7.52 -10.75
CA ARG A 20 -1.54 6.53 -11.14
C ARG A 20 -0.92 5.88 -9.91
N PRO A 21 -1.72 5.14 -9.13
CA PRO A 21 -1.29 4.61 -7.83
C PRO A 21 -0.05 3.73 -7.94
N GLU A 22 0.14 2.99 -9.04
CA GLU A 22 1.32 2.16 -9.27
C GLU A 22 2.63 2.96 -9.30
N VAL A 23 2.60 4.18 -9.86
CA VAL A 23 3.77 5.05 -9.95
C VAL A 23 4.05 5.69 -8.59
N ASP A 24 3.01 6.20 -7.95
CA ASP A 24 3.15 6.90 -6.67
C ASP A 24 3.59 5.93 -5.55
N LEU A 25 3.08 4.70 -5.53
CA LEU A 25 3.53 3.66 -4.61
C LEU A 25 5.01 3.30 -4.84
N PHE A 26 5.43 3.18 -6.11
CA PHE A 26 6.82 2.91 -6.43
C PHE A 26 7.75 4.06 -6.02
N GLN A 27 7.37 5.31 -6.30
CA GLN A 27 8.13 6.47 -5.84
C GLN A 27 8.22 6.53 -4.32
N TYR A 28 7.10 6.22 -3.64
CA TYR A 28 7.05 6.16 -2.19
C TYR A 28 8.01 5.10 -1.62
N TYR A 29 8.11 3.94 -2.27
CA TYR A 29 9.08 2.90 -1.92
C TYR A 29 10.53 3.35 -2.11
N VAL A 30 10.85 4.00 -3.23
CA VAL A 30 12.22 4.37 -3.62
C VAL A 30 12.86 5.30 -2.57
N VAL A 31 12.09 6.22 -1.99
CA VAL A 31 12.58 7.19 -0.99
C VAL A 31 12.69 6.62 0.43
N LYS A 32 12.24 5.38 0.70
CA LYS A 32 12.37 4.75 2.02
C LYS A 32 13.76 4.17 2.24
N SER A 33 14.21 4.21 3.51
CA SER A 33 15.39 3.49 3.97
C SER A 33 15.22 1.97 3.82
N ALA A 34 16.32 1.24 3.71
CA ALA A 34 16.31 -0.22 3.54
C ALA A 34 15.46 -0.94 4.59
N GLU A 35 15.57 -0.53 5.86
CA GLU A 35 14.79 -1.08 6.99
C GLU A 35 13.27 -0.86 6.84
N ASN A 36 12.86 0.26 6.24
CA ASN A 36 11.44 0.60 6.07
C ASN A 36 10.85 0.02 4.78
N ARG A 37 11.68 -0.36 3.81
CA ARG A 37 11.22 -0.92 2.53
C ARG A 37 10.51 -2.25 2.72
N GLU A 38 11.02 -3.13 3.58
CA GLU A 38 10.40 -4.43 3.86
C GLU A 38 9.03 -4.26 4.52
N ALA A 39 8.96 -3.42 5.56
CA ALA A 39 7.72 -3.09 6.25
C ALA A 39 6.69 -2.42 5.32
N TYR A 40 7.15 -1.53 4.43
CA TYR A 40 6.30 -0.92 3.41
C TYR A 40 5.73 -1.96 2.43
N VAL A 41 6.56 -2.86 1.91
CA VAL A 41 6.12 -3.91 0.97
C VAL A 41 5.12 -4.84 1.64
N ALA A 42 5.36 -5.26 2.89
CA ALA A 42 4.41 -6.06 3.65
C ALA A 42 3.05 -5.35 3.83
N ALA A 43 3.07 -4.04 4.16
CA ALA A 43 1.86 -3.24 4.27
C ALA A 43 1.13 -3.09 2.91
N LEU A 44 1.87 -2.95 1.81
CA LEU A 44 1.32 -2.84 0.46
C LEU A 44 0.61 -4.12 0.03
N ILE A 45 1.23 -5.28 0.25
CA ILE A 45 0.60 -6.58 -0.02
C ILE A 45 -0.70 -6.71 0.77
N GLY A 46 -0.68 -6.36 2.06
CA GLY A 46 -1.87 -6.37 2.90
C GLY A 46 -3.00 -5.49 2.35
N ALA A 47 -2.68 -4.25 1.95
CA ALA A 47 -3.66 -3.32 1.40
C ALA A 47 -4.28 -3.84 0.07
N LEU A 48 -3.47 -4.40 -0.83
CA LEU A 48 -3.96 -4.96 -2.09
C LEU A 48 -4.88 -6.17 -1.89
N LEU A 49 -4.58 -7.04 -0.92
CA LEU A 49 -5.45 -8.17 -0.57
C LEU A 49 -6.81 -7.72 -0.03
N VAL A 50 -6.83 -6.66 0.78
CA VAL A 50 -8.08 -6.06 1.28
C VAL A 50 -8.88 -5.46 0.14
N GLU A 51 -8.24 -4.71 -0.75
CA GLU A 51 -8.92 -4.09 -1.89
C GLU A 51 -9.49 -5.14 -2.85
N ARG A 52 -8.73 -6.22 -3.12
CA ARG A 52 -9.22 -7.36 -3.90
C ARG A 52 -10.51 -7.95 -3.31
N LYS A 53 -10.52 -8.23 -2.00
CA LYS A 53 -11.72 -8.77 -1.31
C LYS A 53 -12.92 -7.83 -1.40
N ARG A 54 -12.67 -6.51 -1.42
CA ARG A 54 -13.70 -5.49 -1.58
C ARG A 54 -14.30 -5.51 -2.98
N CYS A 55 -13.45 -5.57 -4.02
CA CYS A 55 -13.89 -5.69 -5.41
C CYS A 55 -14.69 -6.96 -5.67
N GLU A 56 -14.28 -8.09 -5.09
CA GLU A 56 -15.01 -9.37 -5.19
C GLU A 56 -16.42 -9.29 -4.58
N HIS A 57 -16.60 -8.55 -3.47
CA HIS A 57 -17.92 -8.35 -2.85
C HIS A 57 -18.80 -7.31 -3.55
N SER A 58 -18.23 -6.30 -4.21
CA SER A 58 -19.01 -5.28 -4.93
C SER A 58 -19.46 -5.72 -6.32
N ALA A 59 -18.94 -6.84 -6.83
CA ALA A 59 -19.30 -7.42 -8.12
C ALA A 59 -20.40 -8.50 -8.02
N GLY A 60 -20.89 -8.81 -6.81
CA GLY A 60 -21.90 -9.82 -6.53
C GLY A 60 -23.27 -9.24 -6.18
#